data_AF-A0AAV1WTF5-F1
#
_entry.id   AF-A0AAV1WTF5-F1
#
_cell.length_a   1.000
_cell.length_b   1.000
_cell.length_c   1.000
_cell.angle_alpha   90.00
_cell.angle_beta   90.00
_cell.angle_gamma   90.00
#
_symmetry.space_group_name_H-M   'P 1'
#
loop_
_entity.id
_entity.type
_entity.pdbx_description
1 polymer ?
#
loop_
_entity_poly.entity_id
_entity_poly.type
_entity_poly.pdbx_seq_one_letter_code
_entity_poly.pdbx_strand_id
1 'polypeptide(L)'
;MGLFDKNRIAKSKKGVLIVNNARGAIMDAQAVADASSSGHIAVAMTPHIYGTTIDAQLCYAAGIKDMLERHFKGEDFPEQHYIVKEGQLASQYR
;
A
#
# COMPACT_ATOMS: atom_id res chain seq x y z
N MET A 1 -12.68 1.56 10.63
CA MET A 1 -11.49 2.13 11.30
C MET A 1 -10.27 1.80 10.48
N GLY A 2 -9.53 2.82 10.04
CA GLY A 2 -8.15 2.62 9.60
C GLY A 2 -7.26 2.31 10.81
N LEU A 3 -6.15 1.61 10.58
CA LEU A 3 -5.14 1.37 11.62
C LEU A 3 -4.71 2.68 12.29
N PHE A 4 -4.60 3.78 11.54
CA PHE A 4 -4.36 5.12 12.03
C PHE A 4 -5.67 5.90 12.18
N ASP A 5 -6.26 5.79 13.36
CA ASP A 5 -7.45 6.52 13.79
C ASP A 5 -7.09 7.80 14.58
N LYS A 6 -8.11 8.56 15.00
CA LYS A 6 -7.97 9.76 15.84
C LYS A 6 -7.15 9.53 17.11
N ASN A 7 -7.33 8.39 17.78
CA ASN A 7 -6.63 8.08 19.03
C ASN A 7 -5.13 7.83 18.79
N ARG A 8 -4.78 7.16 17.70
CA ARG A 8 -3.37 6.93 17.33
C ARG A 8 -2.69 8.19 16.85
N ILE A 9 -3.39 9.01 16.07
CA ILE A 9 -2.86 10.31 15.64
C ILE A 9 -2.61 11.22 16.86
N ALA A 10 -3.54 11.25 17.83
CA ALA A 10 -3.39 12.03 19.06
C ALA A 10 -2.19 11.62 19.93
N LYS A 11 -1.79 10.33 19.89
CA LYS A 11 -0.59 9.83 20.57
C LYS A 11 0.72 10.23 19.89
N SER A 12 0.66 10.75 18.66
CA SER A 12 1.83 11.23 17.94
C SER A 12 2.27 12.61 18.45
N LYS A 13 3.57 12.92 18.37
CA LYS A 13 4.10 14.24 18.76
C LYS A 13 3.46 15.35 17.92
N LYS A 14 3.11 16.47 18.54
CA LYS A 14 2.61 17.66 17.83
C LYS A 14 3.65 18.14 16.82
N GLY A 15 3.22 18.42 15.58
CA GLY A 15 4.08 18.88 14.49
C GLY A 15 4.83 17.76 13.76
N VAL A 16 4.52 16.49 14.03
CA VAL A 16 5.12 15.36 13.31
C VAL A 16 4.62 15.31 11.85
N LEU A 17 5.47 14.79 10.97
CA LEU A 17 5.11 14.45 9.59
C LEU A 17 4.73 12.96 9.51
N ILE A 18 3.52 12.68 9.02
CA ILE A 18 3.06 11.32 8.75
C ILE A 18 3.04 11.12 7.24
N VAL A 19 3.76 10.11 6.75
CA VAL A 19 3.83 9.77 5.33
C VAL A 19 3.19 8.39 5.11
N ASN A 20 2.27 8.29 4.15
CA ASN A 20 1.60 7.04 3.80
C ASN A 20 1.65 6.78 2.30
N ASN A 21 2.62 5.98 1.86
CA ASN A 21 2.70 5.42 0.50
C ASN A 21 2.21 3.97 0.43
N ALA A 22 1.52 3.47 1.47
CA ALA A 22 1.01 2.10 1.50
C ALA A 22 -0.39 2.03 0.89
N ARG A 23 -1.44 2.29 1.67
CA ARG A 23 -2.85 2.27 1.23
C ARG A 23 -3.64 3.33 1.97
N GLY A 24 -4.53 4.03 1.27
CA GLY A 24 -5.35 5.10 1.85
C GLY A 24 -6.21 4.62 3.03
N ALA A 25 -6.81 3.44 2.91
CA ALA A 25 -7.69 2.86 3.94
C ALA A 25 -7.00 2.53 5.29
N ILE A 26 -5.67 2.58 5.35
CA ILE A 26 -4.92 2.44 6.61
C ILE A 26 -5.16 3.66 7.51
N MET A 27 -5.47 4.82 6.92
CA MET A 27 -5.75 6.06 7.63
C MET A 27 -7.26 6.29 7.71
N ASP A 28 -7.74 6.76 8.86
CA ASP A 28 -9.06 7.38 8.95
C ASP A 28 -9.00 8.78 8.32
N ALA A 29 -9.67 8.94 7.18
CA ALA A 29 -9.60 10.17 6.39
C ALA A 29 -10.11 11.40 7.16
N GLN A 30 -11.15 11.24 7.98
CA GLN A 30 -11.69 12.35 8.76
C GLN A 30 -10.74 12.71 9.91
N ALA A 31 -10.15 11.71 10.57
CA ALA A 31 -9.17 11.98 11.62
C ALA A 31 -7.92 12.70 11.10
N VAL A 32 -7.47 12.37 9.87
CA VAL A 32 -6.37 13.08 9.20
C VAL A 32 -6.76 14.52 8.88
N ALA A 33 -7.96 14.75 8.35
CA ALA A 33 -8.47 16.09 8.06
C ALA A 33 -8.51 16.95 9.34
N ASP A 34 -9.12 16.43 10.41
CA ASP A 34 -9.24 17.12 11.70
C ASP A 34 -7.86 17.47 12.29
N ALA A 35 -6.93 16.51 12.30
CA ALA A 35 -5.59 16.70 12.84
C ALA A 35 -4.75 17.67 12.01
N SER A 36 -4.98 17.73 10.70
CA SER A 36 -4.36 18.71 9.82
C SER A 36 -4.91 20.11 10.09
N SER A 37 -6.23 20.27 10.18
CA SER A 37 -6.87 21.55 10.48
C SER A 37 -6.49 22.08 11.87
N SER A 38 -6.23 21.23 12.85
CA SER A 38 -5.76 21.63 14.17
C SER A 38 -4.26 21.96 14.24
N GLY A 39 -3.52 21.81 13.13
CA GLY A 39 -2.06 21.98 13.09
C GLY A 39 -1.29 20.93 13.88
N HIS A 40 -1.89 19.77 14.15
CA HIS A 40 -1.21 18.67 14.85
C HIS A 40 -0.27 17.91 13.91
N ILE A 41 -0.68 17.78 12.64
CA ILE A 41 0.12 17.21 11.54
C ILE A 41 0.02 18.10 10.29
N ALA A 42 1.00 17.97 9.40
CA ALA A 42 0.92 18.55 8.05
C ALA A 42 0.56 17.46 7.02
N VAL A 43 -0.09 17.86 5.92
CA VAL A 43 -0.50 16.96 4.84
C VAL A 43 0.00 17.48 3.50
N ALA A 44 0.60 16.60 2.70
CA ALA A 44 0.93 16.83 1.30
C ALA A 44 0.52 15.58 0.51
N MET A 45 -0.34 15.76 -0.49
CA MET A 45 -0.91 14.66 -1.27
C MET A 45 -0.53 14.78 -2.74
N THR A 46 -0.27 13.63 -3.35
CA THR A 46 -0.16 13.47 -4.79
C THR A 46 -1.14 12.38 -5.25
N PRO A 47 -1.54 12.36 -6.53
CA PRO A 47 -2.24 11.21 -7.09
C PRO A 47 -1.42 9.92 -6.88
N HIS A 48 -2.07 8.75 -6.90
CA HIS A 48 -1.38 7.48 -6.68
C HIS A 48 -0.49 7.10 -7.89
N ILE A 49 0.71 7.66 -7.93
CA ILE A 49 1.65 7.54 -9.07
C ILE A 49 3.04 7.03 -8.67
N TYR A 50 3.34 6.95 -7.37
CA TYR A 50 4.69 6.59 -6.91
C TYR A 50 5.16 5.22 -7.42
N GLY A 51 4.25 4.23 -7.49
CA GLY A 51 4.54 2.89 -8.03
C GLY A 51 4.45 2.77 -9.56
N THR A 52 4.18 3.86 -10.29
CA THR A 52 4.01 3.85 -11.76
C THR A 52 4.96 4.81 -12.46
N THR A 53 6.15 5.04 -11.87
CA THR A 53 7.28 5.67 -12.58
C THR A 53 7.63 4.86 -13.82
N ILE A 54 8.17 5.51 -14.86
CA ILE A 54 8.51 4.85 -16.15
C ILE A 54 9.35 3.59 -15.91
N ASP A 55 10.36 3.67 -15.03
CA ASP A 55 11.20 2.52 -14.68
C ASP A 55 10.40 1.39 -14.01
N ALA A 56 9.50 1.73 -13.09
CA ALA A 56 8.63 0.74 -12.45
C ALA A 56 7.68 0.08 -13.46
N GLN A 57 7.17 0.84 -14.45
CA GLN A 57 6.32 0.29 -15.51
C GLN A 57 7.02 -0.80 -16.30
N LEU A 58 8.30 -0.60 -16.64
CA LEU A 58 9.09 -1.61 -17.34
C LEU A 58 9.20 -2.90 -16.51
N CYS A 59 9.50 -2.78 -15.21
CA CYS A 59 9.65 -3.92 -14.32
C CYS A 59 8.34 -4.70 -14.13
N TYR A 60 7.24 -4.02 -13.76
CA TYR A 60 5.98 -4.74 -13.51
C TYR A 60 5.36 -5.26 -14.81
N ALA A 61 5.54 -4.60 -15.96
CA ALA A 61 5.06 -5.10 -17.24
C ALA A 61 5.79 -6.39 -17.64
N ALA A 62 7.12 -6.45 -17.44
CA ALA A 62 7.89 -7.67 -17.64
C ALA A 62 7.46 -8.78 -16.68
N GLY A 63 7.23 -8.46 -15.39
CA GLY A 63 6.74 -9.41 -14.40
C GLY A 63 5.36 -9.99 -14.74
N ILE A 64 4.42 -9.16 -15.19
CA ILE A 64 3.09 -9.61 -15.63
C ILE A 64 3.21 -10.53 -16.84
N LYS A 65 4.08 -10.21 -17.81
CA LYS A 65 4.30 -11.07 -18.96
C LYS A 65 4.80 -12.46 -18.54
N ASP A 66 5.81 -12.55 -17.67
CA ASP A 66 6.33 -13.83 -17.15
C ASP A 66 5.22 -14.63 -16.42
N MET A 67 4.44 -13.96 -15.57
CA MET A 67 3.33 -14.61 -14.86
C MET A 67 2.26 -15.15 -15.82
N LEU A 68 1.90 -14.40 -16.87
CA LEU A 68 0.93 -14.86 -17.87
C LEU A 68 1.47 -16.04 -18.69
N GLU A 69 2.74 -15.99 -19.09
CA GLU A 69 3.37 -17.09 -19.84
C GLU A 69 3.38 -18.40 -19.03
N ARG A 70 3.72 -18.33 -17.73
CA ARG A 70 3.64 -19.49 -16.82
C ARG A 70 2.21 -20.01 -16.67
N HIS A 71 1.26 -19.11 -16.47
CA HIS A 71 -0.15 -19.46 -16.32
C HIS A 71 -0.66 -20.24 -17.54
N PHE A 72 -0.38 -19.76 -18.76
CA PHE A 72 -0.81 -20.42 -19.98
C PHE A 72 -0.10 -21.76 -20.25
N LYS A 73 1.10 -21.97 -19.69
CA LYS A 73 1.80 -23.26 -19.73
C LYS A 73 1.37 -24.23 -18.62
N GLY A 74 0.57 -23.78 -17.66
CA GLY A 74 0.23 -24.57 -16.47
C GLY A 74 1.40 -24.68 -15.47
N GLU A 75 2.34 -23.74 -15.51
CA GLU A 75 3.48 -23.67 -14.59
C GLU A 75 3.14 -22.84 -13.34
N ASP A 76 3.76 -23.19 -12.21
CA ASP A 76 3.65 -22.42 -10.98
C ASP A 76 4.40 -21.08 -11.05
N PHE A 77 3.91 -20.10 -10.30
CA PHE A 77 4.60 -18.83 -10.07
C PHE A 77 5.66 -18.98 -8.97
N PRO A 78 6.65 -18.07 -8.90
CA PRO A 78 7.51 -17.96 -7.72
C PRO A 78 6.68 -17.78 -6.45
N GLU A 79 7.08 -18.43 -5.34
CA GLU A 79 6.32 -18.43 -4.07
C GLU A 79 5.98 -17.02 -3.58
N GLN A 80 6.93 -16.08 -3.69
CA GLN A 80 6.73 -14.70 -3.26
C GLN A 80 5.65 -13.93 -4.05
N HIS A 81 5.27 -14.40 -5.23
CA HIS A 81 4.26 -13.74 -6.07
C HIS A 81 2.83 -14.17 -5.73
N TYR A 82 2.65 -15.23 -4.94
CA TYR A 82 1.32 -15.63 -4.48
C TYR A 82 0.85 -14.74 -3.33
N ILE A 83 -0.38 -14.25 -3.43
CA ILE A 83 -1.12 -13.71 -2.29
C ILE A 83 -2.00 -14.81 -1.68
N VAL A 84 -2.66 -15.59 -2.55
CA VAL A 84 -3.47 -16.76 -2.22
C VAL A 84 -3.11 -17.86 -3.22
N LYS A 85 -2.92 -19.09 -2.73
CA LYS A 85 -2.74 -20.30 -3.55
C LYS A 85 -3.62 -21.40 -2.98
N GLU A 86 -4.37 -22.10 -3.83
CA GLU A 86 -5.24 -23.23 -3.43
C GLU A 86 -6.22 -22.89 -2.28
N GLY A 87 -6.77 -21.67 -2.30
CA GLY A 87 -7.73 -21.21 -1.29
C GLY A 87 -7.13 -20.86 0.08
N GLN A 88 -5.80 -20.89 0.21
CA GLN A 88 -5.10 -20.52 1.43
C GLN A 88 -4.24 -19.26 1.20
N LEU A 89 -4.10 -18.43 2.25
CA LEU A 89 -3.13 -17.34 2.24
C LEU A 89 -1.72 -17.92 2.05
N ALA A 90 -0.93 -17.26 1.19
CA ALA A 90 0.46 -17.61 0.98
C ALA A 90 1.25 -17.48 2.30
N SER A 91 2.32 -18.26 2.45
CA SER A 91 3.05 -18.42 3.72
C SER A 91 3.56 -17.09 4.28
N GLN A 92 3.93 -16.16 3.43
CA GLN A 92 4.40 -14.82 3.79
C GLN A 92 3.32 -13.89 4.36
N TYR A 93 2.04 -14.27 4.28
CA TYR A 93 0.90 -13.49 4.80
C TYR A 93 0.15 -14.20 5.95
N ARG A 94 0.69 -15.32 6.44
CA ARG A 94 0.13 -16.09 7.56
C ARG A 94 0.83 -15.72 8.86
#